data_AF-Q96WF7-F1
#
_entry.id   AF-Q96WF7-F1
#
_cell.length_a   1.000
_cell.length_b   1.000
_cell.length_c   1.000
_cell.angle_alpha   90.00
_cell.angle_beta   90.00
_cell.angle_gamma   90.00
#
_symmetry.space_group_name_H-M   'P 1'
#
loop_
_entity.id
_entity.type
_entity.pdbx_description
1 polymer ?
#
loop_
_entity_poly.entity_id
_entity_poly.type
_entity_poly.pdbx_seq_one_letter_code
_entity_poly.pdbx_strand_id
1 'polypeptide(L)' 'RLLLQVAYQAVEQSGYFRTCKRDNDRVGCYIGLCGTDYENNIACHPANAFCSTGNLEGFAAGKISHYFGWTGPAFV' A
#
# COMPACT_ATOMS: atom_id res chain seq x y z
N ARG A 1 2.17 4.66 -6.26
CA ARG A 1 0.83 4.95 -6.85
C ARG A 1 0.27 3.77 -7.64
N LEU A 2 1.00 3.27 -8.64
CA LEU A 2 0.60 2.12 -9.47
C LEU A 2 0.26 0.87 -8.65
N LEU A 3 1.04 0.61 -7.60
CA LEU A 3 0.84 -0.51 -6.67
C LEU A 3 -0.60 -0.61 -6.14
N LEU A 4 -1.21 0.51 -5.70
CA LEU A 4 -2.59 0.49 -5.18
C LEU A 4 -3.61 0.18 -6.29
N GLN A 5 -3.38 0.67 -7.50
CA GLN A 5 -4.25 0.45 -8.65
C GLN A 5 -4.23 -1.02 -9.10
N VAL A 6 -3.04 -1.62 -9.19
CA VAL A 6 -2.89 -3.03 -9.53
C VAL A 6 -3.43 -3.92 -8.41
N ALA A 7 -3.20 -3.57 -7.15
CA ALA A 7 -3.77 -4.30 -6.01
C ALA A 7 -5.30 -4.27 -6.04
N TYR A 8 -5.91 -3.12 -6.36
CA TYR A 8 -7.36 -3.01 -6.52
C TYR A 8 -7.88 -3.92 -7.63
N GLN A 9 -7.26 -3.90 -8.81
CA GLN A 9 -7.65 -4.76 -9.92
C GLN A 9 -7.53 -6.25 -9.56
N ALA A 10 -6.44 -6.64 -8.90
CA ALA A 10 -6.23 -8.02 -8.47
C ALA A 10 -7.30 -8.49 -7.46
N VAL A 11 -7.65 -7.64 -6.49
CA VAL A 11 -8.68 -7.92 -5.47
C VAL A 11 -10.08 -7.95 -6.10
N GLU A 12 -10.35 -7.10 -7.09
CA GLU A 12 -11.60 -7.12 -7.85
C GLU A 12 -11.73 -8.44 -8.65
N GLN A 13 -10.68 -8.85 -9.35
CA GLN A 13 -10.63 -10.08 -10.13
C GLN A 13 -10.80 -11.33 -9.27
N SER A 14 -10.33 -11.31 -8.01
CA SER A 14 -10.53 -12.43 -7.09
C SER A 14 -11.97 -12.54 -6.57
N GLY A 15 -12.85 -11.60 -6.94
CA GLY A 15 -14.25 -11.59 -6.51
C GLY A 15 -14.43 -11.20 -5.04
N TYR A 16 -13.41 -10.60 -4.42
CA TYR A 16 -13.41 -10.24 -3.00
C TYR A 16 -14.57 -9.31 -2.61
N PHE A 17 -15.00 -8.44 -3.53
CA PHE A 17 -16.15 -7.55 -3.31
C PHE A 17 -17.52 -8.23 -3.35
N ARG A 18 -17.60 -9.50 -3.79
CA ARG A 18 -18.87 -10.26 -3.86
C ARG A 18 -19.26 -10.86 -2.51
N THR A 19 -18.29 -11.05 -1.62
CA THR A 19 -18.55 -11.48 -0.24
C THR A 19 -18.82 -10.26 0.64
N CYS A 20 -19.88 -10.28 1.46
CA CYS A 20 -20.14 -9.21 2.42
C CYS A 20 -18.87 -8.93 3.23
N LYS A 21 -18.40 -7.67 3.18
CA LYS A 21 -17.27 -7.19 3.97
C LYS A 21 -17.46 -7.62 5.41
N ARG A 22 -16.59 -8.52 5.89
CA ARG A 22 -16.53 -8.82 7.31
C ARG A 22 -15.78 -7.68 7.96
N ASP A 23 -16.40 -7.10 8.98
CA ASP A 23 -15.68 -6.24 9.90
C ASP A 23 -14.51 -7.08 10.46
N ASN A 24 -13.28 -6.59 10.32
CA ASN A 24 -12.05 -7.25 10.78
C ASN A 24 -11.53 -8.43 9.92
N ASP A 25 -11.45 -8.26 8.60
CA ASP A 25 -10.83 -9.24 7.70
C ASP A 25 -9.31 -9.39 7.97
N ARG A 26 -8.91 -10.59 8.41
CA ARG A 26 -7.53 -10.95 8.75
C ARG A 26 -6.69 -11.25 7.50
N VAL A 27 -6.61 -10.28 6.59
CA VAL A 27 -5.81 -10.38 5.37
C VAL A 27 -4.45 -9.73 5.60
N GLY A 28 -3.37 -10.47 5.33
CA GLY A 28 -2.01 -9.94 5.37
C GLY A 28 -1.60 -9.36 4.01
N CYS A 29 -0.80 -8.29 4.02
CA CYS A 29 -0.23 -7.67 2.83
C CYS A 29 1.30 -7.80 2.87
N TYR A 30 1.88 -8.40 1.84
CA TYR A 30 3.32 -8.59 1.71
C TYR A 30 3.76 -8.03 0.36
N ILE A 31 4.76 -7.16 0.34
CA ILE A 31 5.20 -6.49 -0.89
C ILE A 31 6.72 -6.51 -0.96
N GLY A 32 7.29 -7.17 -1.95
CA GLY A 32 8.70 -6.99 -2.27
C GLY A 32 8.92 -5.66 -2.99
N LEU A 33 9.69 -4.76 -2.38
CA LEU A 33 10.18 -3.53 -3.01
C LEU A 33 11.70 -3.56 -3.11
N CYS A 34 12.21 -3.04 -4.20
CA CYS A 34 13.63 -2.81 -4.39
C CYS A 34 13.79 -1.49 -5.14
N GLY A 35 14.56 -0.57 -4.54
CA GLY A 35 14.84 0.74 -5.11
C GLY A 35 13.97 1.86 -4.53
N THR A 36 14.64 2.92 -4.09
CA THR A 36 14.05 4.14 -3.52
C THR A 36 14.40 5.37 -4.38
N ASP A 37 14.42 5.19 -5.71
CA ASP A 37 14.82 6.25 -6.65
C ASP A 37 13.98 7.52 -6.53
N TYR A 38 12.69 7.35 -6.22
CA TYR A 38 11.78 8.48 -6.06
C TYR A 38 11.98 9.23 -4.74
N GLU A 39 12.49 8.56 -3.69
CA GLU A 39 12.92 9.23 -2.46
C GLU A 39 14.12 10.14 -2.75
N ASN A 40 15.11 9.62 -3.48
CA ASN A 40 16.28 10.38 -3.93
C ASN A 40 15.90 11.59 -4.79
N ASN A 41 14.93 11.42 -5.70
CA ASN A 41 14.44 12.51 -6.54
C ASN A 41 13.76 13.63 -5.71
N ILE A 42 13.05 13.28 -4.65
CA ILE A 42 12.39 14.26 -3.77
C ILE A 42 13.40 14.99 -2.87
N ALA A 43 14.50 14.33 -2.48
CA ALA A 43 15.55 14.95 -1.67
C ALA A 43 16.21 16.16 -2.36
N CYS A 44 16.13 16.25 -3.69
CA CYS A 44 16.61 17.39 -4.48
C CYS A 44 15.68 18.62 -4.44
N HIS A 45 14.50 18.52 -3.82
CA HIS A 45 13.50 19.57 -3.71
C HIS A 45 13.22 19.96 -2.25
N PRO A 46 12.65 21.15 -1.99
CA PRO A 46 12.24 21.54 -0.64
C PRO A 46 11.30 20.51 -0.02
N ALA A 47 11.60 20.08 1.20
CA ALA A 47 10.84 19.06 1.90
C ALA A 47 9.40 19.51 2.18
N ASN A 48 8.44 18.65 1.87
CA ASN A 48 7.04 18.79 2.25
C ASN A 48 6.69 17.75 3.32
N ALA A 49 5.71 18.03 4.18
CA ALA A 49 5.26 17.14 5.25
C ALA A 49 4.83 15.74 4.76
N PHE A 50 4.44 15.62 3.49
CA PHE A 50 4.00 14.36 2.88
C PHE A 50 5.11 13.57 2.18
N CYS A 51 6.34 14.10 2.10
CA CYS A 51 7.46 13.43 1.44
C CYS A 51 7.80 12.10 2.11
N SER A 52 7.85 12.06 3.45
CA SER A 52 8.17 10.84 4.20
C SER A 52 7.03 9.81 4.14
N THR A 53 5.80 10.21 4.46
CA THR A 53 4.63 9.30 4.45
C THR A 53 4.30 8.80 3.04
N GLY A 54 4.66 9.56 2.00
CA GLY A 54 4.44 9.21 0.60
C GLY A 54 5.36 8.10 0.10
N ASN A 55 6.62 8.08 0.54
CA ASN A 55 7.71 7.32 -0.12
C ASN A 55 8.38 6.27 0.74
N LEU A 56 8.22 6.34 2.06
CA LEU A 56 8.82 5.36 2.94
C LEU A 56 8.29 3.95 2.62
N GLU A 57 9.21 3.00 2.46
CA GLU A 57 8.92 1.67 1.92
C GLU A 57 7.87 0.93 2.75
N GLY A 58 7.98 0.95 4.09
CA GLY A 58 6.99 0.34 4.99
C GLY A 58 5.57 0.88 4.84
N PHE A 59 5.39 2.12 4.36
CA PHE A 59 4.05 2.66 4.09
C PHE A 59 3.43 2.11 2.82
N ALA A 60 4.17 1.47 1.92
CA ALA A 60 3.59 0.88 0.72
C ALA A 60 2.58 -0.22 1.06
N ALA A 61 2.96 -1.17 1.93
CA ALA A 61 2.07 -2.22 2.42
C ALA A 61 0.98 -1.65 3.34
N GLY A 62 1.35 -0.71 4.21
CA GLY A 62 0.40 -0.02 5.10
C GLY A 62 -0.71 0.71 4.35
N LYS A 63 -0.39 1.38 3.23
CA LYS A 63 -1.38 2.11 2.40
C LYS A 63 -2.43 1.18 1.78
N ILE A 64 -2.00 0.00 1.33
CA ILE A 64 -2.92 -1.02 0.80
C ILE A 64 -3.81 -1.54 1.93
N SER A 65 -3.20 -1.98 3.04
CA SER A 65 -3.92 -2.49 4.20
C SER A 65 -4.95 -1.49 4.73
N HIS A 66 -4.56 -0.22 4.82
CA HIS A 66 -5.42 0.87 5.27
C HIS A 66 -6.59 1.14 4.31
N TYR A 67 -6.36 1.08 2.99
CA TYR A 67 -7.43 1.30 2.01
C TYR A 67 -8.50 0.19 2.03
N PHE A 68 -8.08 -1.07 2.15
CA PHE A 68 -9.01 -2.20 2.18
C PHE A 68 -9.60 -2.47 3.57
N GLY A 69 -9.04 -1.88 4.64
CA GLY A 69 -9.44 -2.11 6.02
C GLY A 69 -8.94 -3.45 6.56
N TRP A 70 -7.83 -3.96 6.03
CA TRP A 70 -7.22 -5.21 6.47
C TRP A 70 -6.45 -5.00 7.77
N THR A 71 -6.70 -5.86 8.75
CA THR A 71 -6.07 -5.83 10.08
C THR A 71 -4.97 -6.89 10.25
N GLY A 72 -4.65 -7.63 9.18
CA GLY A 72 -3.56 -8.58 9.18
C GLY A 72 -2.17 -7.91 9.11
N PRO A 73 -1.10 -8.71 9.14
CA PRO A 73 0.27 -8.21 9.06
C PRO A 73 0.53 -7.50 7.71
N ALA A 74 1.17 -6.33 7.76
CA ALA A 74 1.60 -5.58 6.58
C ALA A 74 3.12 -5.47 6.59
N PHE A 75 3.79 -6.17 5.67
CA PHE A 75 5.24 -6.18 5.53
C PHE A 75 5.68 -5.77 4.13
N VAL A 76 6.82 -5.07 4.09
CA VAL A 76 7.61 -4.81 2.89
C VAL A 76 8.93 -5.55 3.01
#